data_AF-A0A928RBS2-F1
#
_entry.id   AF-A0A928RBS2-F1
#
_cell.length_a   1.000
_cell.length_b   1.000
_cell.length_c   1.000
_cell.angle_alpha   90.00
_cell.angle_beta   90.00
_cell.angle_gamma   90.00
#
_symmetry.space_group_name_H-M   'P 1'
#
loop_
_entity.id
_entity.type
_entity.pdbx_description
1 polymer ?
#
loop_
_entity_poly.entity_id
_entity_poly.type
_entity_poly.pdbx_seq_one_letter_code
_entity_poly.pdbx_strand_id
1 'polypeptide(L)'
;MICKEPDQLPKGKIENNLEHITVENLYEIFKELLQNRKDEELIPHRAFGEIVGREKVSVQSKIAQLTELLREKKKCPFRWLFRSLPSKAHVVAMFLGILELLKGGQITVYSDGEVQIGLKEGATNGTNDQSGA
;
A
#
# COMPACT_ATOMS: atom_id res chain seq x y z
N MET A 1 4.51 3.55 -16.93
CA MET A 1 4.60 2.33 -16.10
C MET A 1 5.26 1.29 -16.97
N ILE A 2 6.48 0.89 -16.63
CA ILE A 2 7.20 -0.15 -17.34
C ILE A 2 6.76 -1.46 -16.70
N CYS A 3 5.81 -2.16 -17.32
CA CYS A 3 5.49 -3.52 -16.91
C CYS A 3 6.62 -4.40 -17.41
N LYS A 4 7.53 -4.81 -16.52
CA LYS A 4 8.39 -5.95 -16.80
C LYS A 4 7.49 -7.17 -16.95
N GLU A 5 7.62 -7.89 -18.06
CA GLU A 5 7.02 -9.22 -18.17
C GLU A 5 7.60 -10.13 -17.08
N PRO A 6 6.79 -11.04 -16.52
CA PRO A 6 7.27 -11.97 -15.52
C PRO A 6 8.36 -12.85 -16.10
N ASP A 7 9.48 -12.99 -15.37
CA ASP A 7 10.58 -13.87 -15.78
C ASP A 7 10.05 -15.30 -15.96
N GLN A 8 10.30 -15.87 -17.14
CA GLN A 8 9.94 -17.25 -17.46
C GLN A 8 10.82 -18.17 -16.62
N LEU A 9 10.22 -18.87 -15.66
CA LEU A 9 10.93 -19.88 -14.88
C LEU A 9 11.50 -20.96 -15.82
N PRO A 10 12.75 -21.42 -15.62
CA PRO A 10 13.30 -22.50 -16.39
C PRO A 10 12.42 -23.74 -16.18
N LYS A 11 11.74 -24.18 -17.24
CA LYS A 11 10.96 -25.42 -17.20
C LYS A 11 11.95 -26.58 -17.11
N GLY A 12 12.03 -27.20 -15.94
CA GLY A 12 12.84 -28.40 -15.74
C GLY A 12 12.48 -29.45 -16.78
N LYS A 13 13.49 -30.06 -17.40
CA LYS A 13 13.32 -31.21 -18.29
C LYS A 13 12.84 -32.39 -17.44
N ILE A 14 11.58 -32.79 -17.61
CA ILE A 14 11.08 -34.04 -17.02
C ILE A 14 11.37 -35.14 -18.03
N GLU A 15 12.50 -35.83 -17.87
CA GLU A 15 12.81 -37.02 -18.67
C GLU A 15 12.03 -38.20 -18.07
N ASN A 16 10.90 -38.53 -18.68
CA ASN A 16 9.97 -39.59 -18.24
C ASN A 16 10.50 -41.00 -18.57
N ASN A 17 11.73 -41.35 -18.18
CA ASN A 17 12.25 -42.70 -18.36
C ASN A 17 12.24 -43.48 -17.04
N LEU A 18 11.13 -44.17 -16.76
CA LEU A 18 10.91 -44.92 -15.52
C LEU A 18 11.38 -46.39 -15.60
N GLU A 19 11.93 -46.82 -16.74
CA GLU A 19 12.17 -48.25 -17.04
C GLU A 19 13.29 -48.90 -16.19
N HIS A 20 14.12 -48.10 -15.50
CA HIS A 20 15.25 -48.57 -14.70
C HIS A 20 15.27 -48.07 -13.25
N ILE A 21 14.13 -47.67 -12.70
CA ILE A 21 14.05 -47.16 -11.33
C ILE A 21 13.87 -48.32 -10.34
N THR A 22 14.90 -48.64 -9.57
CA THR A 22 14.85 -49.54 -8.42
C THR A 22 14.35 -48.78 -7.17
N VAL A 23 13.77 -49.50 -6.19
CA VAL A 23 13.22 -48.90 -4.96
C VAL A 23 14.29 -48.15 -4.17
N GLU A 24 15.52 -48.66 -4.17
CA GLU A 24 16.69 -48.03 -3.55
C GLU A 24 17.02 -46.68 -4.23
N ASN A 25 16.98 -46.62 -5.56
CA ASN A 25 17.23 -45.38 -6.30
C ASN A 25 16.14 -44.34 -6.02
N LEU A 26 14.88 -44.77 -5.91
CA LEU A 26 13.78 -43.89 -5.57
C LEU A 26 13.94 -43.32 -4.14
N TYR A 27 14.37 -44.15 -3.20
CA TYR A 27 14.61 -43.74 -1.82
C TYR A 27 15.74 -42.71 -1.72
N GLU A 28 16.84 -42.91 -2.44
CA GLU A 28 17.95 -41.96 -2.48
C GLU A 28 17.54 -40.62 -3.11
N ILE A 29 16.86 -40.65 -4.26
CA ILE A 29 16.32 -39.42 -4.90
C ILE A 29 15.35 -38.70 -3.97
N PHE A 30 14.48 -39.43 -3.27
CA PHE A 30 13.53 -38.84 -2.33
C PHE A 30 14.24 -38.17 -1.14
N LYS A 31 15.29 -38.80 -0.63
CA LYS A 31 16.12 -38.27 0.46
C LYS A 31 16.88 -37.02 0.02
N GLU A 32 17.41 -37.02 -1.20
CA GLU A 32 18.07 -35.88 -1.82
C GLU A 32 17.09 -34.71 -2.04
N LEU A 33 15.86 -34.98 -2.51
CA LEU A 33 14.80 -33.97 -2.63
C LEU A 33 14.40 -33.37 -1.27
N LEU A 34 14.29 -34.18 -0.22
CA LEU A 34 13.98 -33.69 1.13
C LEU A 34 15.11 -32.85 1.73
N GLN A 35 16.36 -33.11 1.34
CA GLN A 35 17.51 -32.27 1.73
C GLN A 35 17.51 -30.96 0.94
N ASN A 36 17.36 -31.02 -0.38
CA ASN A 36 17.36 -29.84 -1.26
C ASN A 36 16.17 -28.89 -1.03
N ARG A 37 15.01 -29.39 -0.58
CA ARG A 37 13.87 -28.53 -0.19
C ARG A 37 14.10 -27.70 1.08
N LYS A 38 15.10 -28.03 1.91
CA LYS A 38 15.47 -27.16 3.04
C LYS A 38 16.19 -25.90 2.56
N ASP A 39 16.82 -25.96 1.39
CA ASP A 39 17.52 -24.85 0.75
C ASP A 39 16.65 -24.08 -0.25
N GLU A 40 15.44 -24.60 -0.55
CA GLU A 40 14.35 -23.80 -1.12
C GLU A 40 13.81 -22.90 -0.01
N GLU A 41 14.67 -21.99 0.47
CA GLU A 41 14.29 -20.84 1.26
C GLU A 41 13.11 -20.21 0.54
N LEU A 42 11.92 -20.42 1.10
CA LEU A 42 10.72 -19.66 0.82
C LEU A 42 11.19 -18.23 0.63
N ILE A 43 11.15 -17.74 -0.61
CA ILE A 43 11.54 -16.38 -0.99
C ILE A 43 11.20 -15.47 0.18
N PRO A 44 12.20 -14.96 0.93
CA PRO A 44 11.95 -14.39 2.24
C PRO A 44 10.86 -13.35 2.07
N HIS A 45 9.85 -13.31 2.95
CA HIS A 45 8.68 -12.43 2.79
C HIS A 45 9.04 -10.94 2.54
N ARG A 46 10.31 -10.55 2.74
CA ARG A 46 10.90 -9.27 2.35
C ARG A 46 11.10 -9.07 0.83
N ALA A 47 11.33 -10.11 0.02
CA ALA A 47 11.50 -10.01 -1.42
C ALA A 47 10.22 -9.56 -2.14
N PHE A 48 9.04 -9.86 -1.58
CA PHE A 48 7.77 -9.27 -2.02
C PHE A 48 7.64 -7.77 -1.72
N GLY A 49 8.45 -7.24 -0.79
CA GLY A 49 8.50 -5.80 -0.49
C GLY A 49 9.19 -5.00 -1.59
N GLU A 50 10.10 -5.61 -2.35
CA GLU A 50 10.78 -4.96 -3.48
C GLU A 50 9.91 -4.95 -4.74
N ILE A 51 9.14 -6.01 -4.99
CA ILE A 51 8.27 -6.13 -6.18
C ILE A 51 6.97 -5.33 -6.01
N VAL A 52 6.35 -5.43 -4.83
CA VAL A 52 5.18 -4.63 -4.47
C VAL A 52 5.69 -3.56 -3.52
N GLY A 53 6.15 -2.45 -4.10
CA GLY A 53 6.53 -1.23 -3.39
C GLY A 53 5.37 -0.72 -2.53
N ARG A 54 5.19 -1.33 -1.35
CA ARG A 54 4.38 -0.81 -0.26
C ARG A 54 5.18 0.30 0.37
N GLU A 55 5.26 1.42 -0.35
CA GLU A 55 5.44 2.69 0.32
C GLU A 55 4.32 2.75 1.36
N LYS A 56 4.66 2.59 2.65
CA LYS A 56 3.68 2.59 3.74
C LYS A 56 3.20 4.04 3.91
N VAL A 57 2.35 4.50 2.99
CA VAL A 57 1.75 5.82 3.06
C VAL A 57 0.59 5.75 4.05
N SER A 58 0.81 6.29 5.24
CA SER A 58 -0.26 6.39 6.24
C SER A 58 -1.27 7.47 5.85
N VAL A 59 -2.54 7.10 5.78
CA VAL A 59 -3.66 8.01 5.55
C VAL A 59 -3.73 9.06 6.66
N GLN A 60 -3.51 8.65 7.92
CA GLN A 60 -3.51 9.54 9.08
C GLN A 60 -2.45 10.65 8.97
N SER A 61 -1.26 10.31 8.44
CA SER A 61 -0.22 11.30 8.17
C SER A 61 -0.64 12.31 7.10
N LYS A 62 -1.37 11.86 6.07
CA LYS A 62 -1.89 12.75 5.01
C LYS A 62 -3.03 13.64 5.51
N ILE A 63 -3.85 13.14 6.41
CA ILE A 63 -4.87 13.93 7.11
C ILE A 63 -4.22 15.07 7.91
N ALA A 64 -3.19 14.76 8.71
CA ALA A 64 -2.48 15.78 9.48
C ALA A 64 -1.86 16.87 8.59
N GLN A 65 -1.20 16.47 7.49
CA GLN A 65 -0.64 17.41 6.49
C GLN A 65 -1.72 18.30 5.87
N LEU A 66 -2.87 17.73 5.51
CA LEU A 66 -3.98 18.46 4.91
C LEU A 66 -4.63 19.43 5.88
N THR A 67 -4.82 19.04 7.14
CA THR A 67 -5.39 19.90 8.17
C THR A 67 -4.50 21.12 8.44
N GLU A 68 -3.18 20.95 8.48
CA GLU A 68 -2.23 22.06 8.65
C GLU A 68 -2.27 23.02 7.46
N LEU A 69 -2.22 22.48 6.24
CA LEU A 69 -2.31 23.26 5.01
C LEU A 69 -3.61 24.08 4.94
N LEU A 70 -4.74 23.47 5.31
CA LEU A 70 -6.04 24.12 5.28
C LEU A 70 -6.21 25.15 6.40
N ARG A 71 -5.49 24.99 7.53
CA ARG A 71 -5.43 26.00 8.61
C ARG A 71 -4.78 27.28 8.12
N GLU A 72 -3.70 27.19 7.34
CA GLU A 72 -2.99 28.35 6.80
C GLU A 72 -3.76 29.04 5.66
N LYS A 73 -4.27 28.26 4.70
CA LYS A 73 -4.82 28.78 3.44
C LYS A 73 -6.33 29.07 3.48
N LYS A 74 -7.05 28.58 4.50
CA LYS A 74 -8.53 28.53 4.63
C LYS A 74 -9.26 27.76 3.51
N LYS A 75 -8.90 27.96 2.25
CA LYS A 75 -9.40 27.28 1.06
C LYS A 75 -8.25 26.97 0.09
N CYS A 76 -8.29 25.81 -0.55
CA CYS A 76 -7.34 25.44 -1.59
C CYS A 76 -8.02 24.71 -2.76
N PRO A 77 -7.52 24.85 -4.00
CA PRO A 77 -8.02 24.09 -5.14
C PRO A 77 -7.76 22.59 -4.97
N PHE A 78 -8.77 21.75 -5.22
CA PHE A 78 -8.66 20.29 -5.09
C PHE A 78 -7.50 19.72 -5.92
N ARG A 79 -7.36 20.20 -7.16
CA ARG A 79 -6.28 19.77 -8.08
C ARG A 79 -4.89 20.05 -7.51
N TRP A 80 -4.72 21.10 -6.71
CA TRP A 80 -3.43 21.48 -6.15
C TRP A 80 -2.91 20.45 -5.14
N LEU A 81 -3.81 19.82 -4.37
CA LEU A 81 -3.46 18.77 -3.39
C LEU A 81 -2.76 17.55 -3.99
N PHE A 82 -2.93 17.32 -5.29
CA PHE A 82 -2.37 16.16 -5.99
C PHE A 82 -1.18 16.50 -6.88
N ARG A 83 -0.85 17.79 -7.08
CA ARG A 83 0.18 18.22 -8.05
C ARG A 83 1.60 17.78 -7.70
N SER A 84 1.92 17.67 -6.41
CA SER A 84 3.27 17.37 -5.92
C SER A 84 3.42 15.98 -5.32
N LEU A 85 2.46 15.07 -5.56
CA LEU A 85 2.50 13.73 -4.96
C LEU A 85 3.41 12.79 -5.79
N PRO A 86 4.37 12.10 -5.16
CA PRO A 86 5.44 11.38 -5.86
C PRO A 86 4.99 10.04 -6.47
N SER A 87 3.90 9.46 -5.96
CA SER A 87 3.45 8.12 -6.36
C SER A 87 1.92 7.99 -6.42
N LYS A 88 1.43 6.97 -7.14
CA LYS A 88 -0.02 6.67 -7.17
C LYS A 88 -0.56 6.28 -5.79
N ALA A 89 0.25 5.61 -4.97
CA ALA A 89 -0.10 5.26 -3.59
C ALA A 89 -0.35 6.53 -2.76
N HIS A 90 0.51 7.54 -2.93
CA HIS A 90 0.34 8.85 -2.31
C HIS A 90 -0.95 9.56 -2.75
N VAL A 91 -1.30 9.51 -4.03
CA VAL A 91 -2.55 10.08 -4.56
C VAL A 91 -3.76 9.41 -3.91
N VAL A 92 -3.79 8.07 -3.87
CA VAL A 92 -4.89 7.32 -3.26
C VAL A 92 -4.99 7.62 -1.77
N ALA A 93 -3.88 7.60 -1.02
CA ALA A 93 -3.88 7.92 0.40
C ALA A 93 -4.35 9.35 0.68
N MET A 94 -3.99 10.31 -0.17
CA MET A 94 -4.44 11.69 -0.03
C MET A 94 -5.95 11.81 -0.29
N PHE A 95 -6.45 11.13 -1.32
CA PHE A 95 -7.88 11.08 -1.62
C PHE A 95 -8.70 10.44 -0.48
N LEU A 96 -8.23 9.33 0.07
CA LEU A 96 -8.84 8.68 1.23
C LEU A 96 -8.87 9.62 2.45
N GLY A 97 -7.79 10.36 2.71
CA GLY A 97 -7.74 11.34 3.79
C GLY A 97 -8.76 12.48 3.63
N ILE A 98 -8.97 12.95 2.39
CA ILE A 98 -10.01 13.94 2.09
C ILE A 98 -11.40 13.35 2.37
N LEU A 99 -11.68 12.12 1.92
CA LEU A 99 -12.97 11.48 2.18
C LEU A 99 -13.23 11.28 3.68
N GLU A 100 -12.20 10.94 4.45
CA GLU A 100 -12.30 10.80 5.90
C GLU A 100 -12.64 12.13 6.58
N LEU A 101 -11.97 13.21 6.20
CA LEU A 101 -12.27 14.55 6.72
C LEU A 101 -13.65 15.06 6.31
N LEU A 102 -14.11 14.73 5.09
CA LEU A 102 -15.47 15.04 4.63
C LEU A 102 -16.52 14.27 5.44
N LYS A 103 -16.28 12.96 5.67
CA LYS A 103 -17.14 12.12 6.50
C LYS A 103 -17.23 12.65 7.94
N GLY A 104 -16.12 13.15 8.47
CA GLY A 104 -16.06 13.79 9.78
C GLY A 104 -16.60 15.23 9.82
N GLY A 105 -17.00 15.81 8.68
CA GLY A 105 -17.52 17.17 8.60
C GLY A 105 -16.50 18.27 8.92
N GLN A 106 -15.21 17.95 8.95
CA GLN A 106 -14.13 18.89 9.25
C GLN A 106 -13.80 19.80 8.07
N ILE A 107 -14.04 19.32 6.85
CA ILE A 107 -13.84 20.06 5.61
C ILE A 107 -15.13 20.16 4.80
N THR A 108 -15.25 21.22 4.02
CA THR A 108 -16.36 21.48 3.09
C THR A 108 -15.81 21.66 1.68
N VAL A 109 -16.54 21.16 0.69
CA VAL A 109 -16.24 21.36 -0.73
C VAL A 109 -17.05 22.54 -1.26
N TYR A 110 -16.37 23.43 -1.97
CA TYR A 110 -16.96 24.56 -2.67
C TYR A 110 -16.78 24.36 -4.18
N SER A 111 -17.80 24.70 -4.97
CA SER A 111 -17.75 24.58 -6.43
C SER A 111 -18.37 25.82 -7.05
N ASP A 112 -17.53 26.83 -7.28
CA ASP A 112 -17.88 28.05 -8.03
C ASP A 112 -16.99 28.12 -9.27
N GLY A 113 -17.22 27.20 -10.21
CA GLY A 113 -16.41 26.98 -11.41
C GLY A 113 -15.24 25.99 -11.23
N GLU A 114 -14.48 26.10 -10.16
CA GLU A 114 -13.44 25.12 -9.79
C GLU A 114 -13.69 24.48 -8.42
N VAL A 115 -13.39 23.18 -8.30
CA VAL A 115 -13.54 22.44 -7.04
C VAL A 115 -12.46 22.89 -6.04
N GLN A 116 -12.90 23.43 -4.91
CA GLN A 116 -12.05 23.87 -3.80
C GLN A 116 -12.44 23.16 -2.50
N ILE A 117 -11.47 22.92 -1.63
CA ILE A 117 -11.67 22.38 -0.28
C ILE A 117 -11.32 23.47 0.72
N GLY A 118 -12.14 23.63 1.77
CA GLY A 118 -11.83 24.50 2.90
C GLY A 118 -12.23 23.89 4.23
N LEU A 119 -11.71 24.44 5.33
CA LEU A 119 -12.15 24.06 6.67
C LEU A 119 -13.58 24.51 6.89
N LYS A 120 -14.37 23.66 7.54
CA LYS A 120 -15.67 24.07 8.07
C LYS A 120 -15.43 24.82 9.37
N GLU A 121 -15.68 26.13 9.40
CA GLU A 121 -15.71 26.91 10.63
C GLU A 121 -16.87 26.35 11.49
N GLY A 122 -16.53 25.64 12.58
CA GLY A 122 -17.50 24.98 13.46
C GLY A 122 -17.12 23.58 13.97
N ALA A 123 -16.01 22.99 13.52
CA ALA A 123 -15.50 21.73 14.09
C ALA A 123 -14.75 21.98 15.42
N THR A 124 -15.45 22.45 16.45
CA THR A 124 -14.97 22.38 17.84
C THR A 124 -15.16 20.94 18.30
N ASN A 125 -14.07 20.17 18.37
CA ASN A 125 -14.07 18.92 19.11
C ASN A 125 -14.40 19.24 20.56
N GLY A 126 -15.42 18.58 21.10
CA GLY A 126 -15.77 18.67 22.52
C GLY A 126 -14.54 18.33 23.36
N THR A 127 -14.02 19.33 24.04
CA THR A 127 -13.18 19.18 25.22
C THR A 127 -14.03 18.44 26.26
N ASN A 128 -13.81 17.14 26.42
CA ASN A 128 -14.23 16.45 27.64
C ASN A 128 -13.30 16.95 28.76
N ASP A 129 -13.66 18.08 29.36
CA ASP A 129 -13.19 18.43 30.69
C ASP A 129 -13.81 17.41 31.67
N GLN A 130 -13.05 16.38 32.04
CA GLN A 130 -13.30 15.69 33.29
C GLN A 130 -12.66 16.51 34.41
N SER A 131 -13.43 17.42 34.98
CA SER A 131 -13.18 18.00 36.30
C SER A 131 -14.49 18.12 37.07
N GLY A 132 -14.48 17.62 38.32
CA GLY A 132 -15.58 17.68 39.30
C GLY A 132 -16.36 16.36 39.37
N ALA A 133 -16.54 15.72 40.51
CA ALA A 133 -16.21 16.02 41.90
C ALA A 133 -16.18 14.69 42.69
#